data_AF-X1F4V2-F1
#
_entry.id   AF-X1F4V2-F1
#
_cell.length_a   1.000
_cell.length_b   1.000
_cell.length_c   1.000
_cell.angle_alpha   90.00
_cell.angle_beta   90.00
_cell.angle_gamma   90.00
#
_symmetry.space_group_name_H-M   'P 1'
#
loop_
_entity.id
_entity.type
_entity.pdbx_description
1 polymer ?
#
loop_
_entity_poly.entity_id
_entity_poly.type
_entity_poly.pdbx_seq_one_letter_code
_entity_poly.pdbx_strand_id
1 'polypeptide(L)'
;MKNPGAEWYESLVRKSALNFVFSKLLWQHREFFRDKVNYGKRLLDIGCGLGAFLSKAKKRGYKVFGIDINRDTVAVAKKRYGLEGVYAIDEKELYDHFIFKKFDVITFFEVLEHLDDPTQFIVRVKKILKCGGYIVLSVPNRDRVKET
;
A
#
# COMPACT_ATOMS: atom_id res chain seq x y z
N MET A 1 -17.33 3.29 -2.09
CA MET A 1 -17.82 2.10 -1.36
C MET A 1 -17.24 2.12 0.04
N LYS A 2 -18.03 1.87 1.09
CA LYS A 2 -17.50 1.68 2.45
C LYS A 2 -16.68 0.38 2.50
N ASN A 3 -15.61 0.37 3.28
CA ASN A 3 -14.76 -0.80 3.52
C ASN A 3 -15.65 -2.01 3.91
N PRO A 4 -15.56 -3.15 3.19
CA PRO A 4 -16.41 -4.32 3.44
C PRO A 4 -16.10 -5.05 4.77
N GLY A 5 -15.13 -4.58 5.54
CA GLY A 5 -14.78 -5.12 6.85
C GLY A 5 -13.86 -6.35 6.78
N ALA A 6 -13.28 -6.71 7.92
CA ALA A 6 -12.34 -7.84 8.03
C ALA A 6 -12.98 -9.17 7.58
N GLU A 7 -14.25 -9.39 7.87
CA GLU A 7 -14.99 -10.61 7.52
C GLU A 7 -15.02 -10.88 6.00
N TRP A 8 -15.08 -9.84 5.17
CA TRP A 8 -15.05 -10.01 3.71
C TRP A 8 -13.71 -10.54 3.23
N TYR A 9 -12.61 -9.99 3.76
CA TYR A 9 -11.25 -10.48 3.48
C TYR A 9 -11.02 -11.88 4.06
N GLU A 10 -11.51 -12.16 5.27
CA GLU A 10 -11.46 -13.51 5.86
C GLU A 10 -12.25 -14.53 5.04
N SER A 11 -13.40 -14.14 4.48
CA SER A 11 -14.20 -15.01 3.62
C SER A 11 -13.48 -15.34 2.32
N LEU A 12 -12.73 -14.40 1.73
CA LEU A 12 -11.88 -14.63 0.56
C LEU A 12 -10.70 -15.53 0.88
N VAL A 13 -10.09 -15.33 2.05
CA VAL A 13 -9.02 -16.18 2.60
C VAL A 13 -9.53 -17.61 2.85
N ARG A 14 -10.76 -17.77 3.31
CA ARG A 14 -11.39 -19.09 3.54
C ARG A 14 -11.87 -19.78 2.26
N LYS A 15 -12.36 -19.05 1.26
CA LYS A 15 -13.05 -19.61 0.08
C LYS A 15 -12.19 -19.90 -1.15
N SER A 16 -10.93 -19.47 -1.20
CA SER A 16 -10.07 -19.73 -2.36
C SER A 16 -8.61 -19.93 -1.94
N ALA A 17 -7.96 -20.95 -2.52
CA ALA A 17 -6.59 -21.40 -2.26
C ALA A 17 -5.72 -20.33 -1.58
N LEU A 18 -5.52 -20.45 -0.25
CA LEU A 18 -4.87 -19.45 0.62
C LEU A 18 -3.69 -18.73 -0.05
N ASN A 19 -2.81 -19.49 -0.71
CA ASN A 19 -1.61 -18.95 -1.35
C ASN A 19 -1.90 -17.97 -2.50
N PHE A 20 -3.00 -18.14 -3.23
CA PHE A 20 -3.36 -17.29 -4.37
C PHE A 20 -3.72 -15.87 -3.93
N VAL A 21 -4.58 -15.70 -2.92
CA VAL A 21 -4.96 -14.37 -2.40
C VAL A 21 -3.76 -13.69 -1.73
N PHE A 22 -3.00 -14.43 -0.92
CA PHE A 22 -1.87 -13.85 -0.17
C PHE A 22 -0.67 -13.45 -1.05
N SER A 23 -0.47 -14.07 -2.21
CA SER A 23 0.68 -13.77 -3.09
C SER A 23 0.31 -12.97 -4.34
N LYS A 24 -0.97 -12.61 -4.51
CA LYS A 24 -1.43 -11.94 -5.72
C LYS A 24 -0.81 -10.55 -5.83
N LEU A 25 0.15 -10.42 -6.73
CA LEU A 25 0.53 -9.13 -7.26
C LEU A 25 -0.48 -8.73 -8.33
N LEU A 26 -1.17 -7.61 -8.10
CA LEU A 26 -2.01 -6.95 -9.08
C LEU A 26 -1.15 -6.42 -10.24
N TRP A 27 -1.79 -6.10 -11.36
CA TRP A 27 -1.08 -5.60 -12.54
C TRP A 27 -0.25 -4.35 -12.23
N GLN A 28 -0.80 -3.36 -11.51
CA GLN A 28 -0.06 -2.17 -11.07
C GLN A 28 1.19 -2.48 -10.24
N HIS A 29 1.16 -3.53 -9.41
CA HIS A 29 2.35 -3.97 -8.67
C HIS A 29 3.43 -4.48 -9.62
N ARG A 30 3.03 -5.21 -10.68
CA ARG A 30 3.97 -5.73 -11.68
C ARG A 30 4.61 -4.61 -12.47
N GLU A 31 3.82 -3.61 -12.89
CA GLU A 31 4.34 -2.43 -13.59
C GLU A 31 5.30 -1.63 -12.72
N PHE A 32 5.00 -1.43 -11.43
CA PHE A 32 5.92 -0.79 -10.50
C PHE A 32 7.29 -1.50 -10.43
N PHE A 33 7.30 -2.83 -10.53
CA PHE A 33 8.51 -3.64 -10.48
C PHE A 33 9.16 -3.91 -11.85
N ARG A 34 8.66 -3.30 -12.93
CA ARG A 34 9.20 -3.42 -14.29
C ARG A 34 10.56 -2.73 -14.42
N ASP A 35 10.75 -1.61 -13.72
CA ASP A 35 11.99 -0.84 -13.73
C ASP A 35 13.03 -1.34 -12.72
N LYS A 36 14.21 -0.70 -12.70
CA LYS A 36 15.40 -1.13 -11.96
C LYS A 36 15.14 -1.36 -10.46
N VAL A 37 15.91 -2.31 -9.91
CA VAL A 37 16.01 -2.60 -8.47
C VAL A 37 16.62 -1.40 -7.74
N ASN A 38 16.00 -0.98 -6.63
CA ASN A 38 16.45 0.17 -5.84
C ASN A 38 16.87 -0.29 -4.43
N TYR A 39 18.06 -0.85 -4.32
CA TYR A 39 18.62 -1.27 -3.02
C TYR A 39 18.72 -0.08 -2.04
N GLY A 40 18.28 -0.30 -0.80
CA GLY A 40 18.41 0.66 0.30
C GLY A 40 17.39 1.80 0.29
N LYS A 41 16.60 1.97 -0.78
CA LYS A 41 15.53 2.99 -0.82
C LYS A 41 14.41 2.63 0.17
N ARG A 42 13.89 3.64 0.86
CA ARG A 42 12.77 3.52 1.78
C ARG A 42 11.47 3.62 0.99
N LEU A 43 10.65 2.59 1.07
CA LEU A 43 9.34 2.52 0.45
C LEU A 43 8.26 2.49 1.53
N LEU A 44 7.27 3.36 1.43
CA LEU A 44 6.04 3.30 2.21
C LEU A 44 4.87 2.91 1.30
N ASP A 45 4.10 1.90 1.67
CA ASP A 45 2.85 1.53 1.00
C ASP A 45 1.65 1.85 1.90
N ILE A 46 0.81 2.78 1.47
CA ILE A 46 -0.42 3.16 2.18
C ILE A 46 -1.57 2.32 1.60
N GLY A 47 -2.29 1.60 2.46
CA GLY A 47 -3.26 0.58 2.05
C GLY A 47 -2.58 -0.76 1.74
N CYS A 48 -1.60 -1.18 2.55
CA CYS A 48 -0.73 -2.31 2.20
C CYS A 48 -1.39 -3.70 2.30
N GLY A 49 -2.59 -3.78 2.87
CA GLY A 49 -3.37 -5.00 3.02
C GLY A 49 -2.56 -6.13 3.66
N LEU A 50 -2.60 -7.29 3.02
CA LEU A 50 -1.92 -8.51 3.48
C LEU A 50 -0.40 -8.48 3.27
N GLY A 51 0.16 -7.38 2.73
CA GLY A 51 1.61 -7.18 2.62
C GLY A 51 2.28 -7.88 1.43
N ALA A 52 1.52 -8.39 0.46
CA ALA A 52 2.07 -9.09 -0.72
C ALA A 52 3.03 -8.20 -1.54
N PHE A 53 2.64 -6.94 -1.78
CA PHE A 53 3.46 -5.94 -2.47
C PHE A 53 4.73 -5.63 -1.70
N LEU A 54 4.60 -5.29 -0.40
CA LEU A 54 5.74 -5.00 0.48
C LEU A 54 6.71 -6.19 0.60
N SER A 55 6.20 -7.42 0.66
CA SER A 55 7.02 -8.63 0.64
C SER A 55 7.88 -8.72 -0.63
N LYS A 56 7.30 -8.40 -1.80
CA LYS A 56 8.05 -8.34 -3.06
C LYS A 56 9.05 -7.18 -3.07
N ALA A 57 8.67 -6.00 -2.60
CA ALA A 57 9.56 -4.84 -2.48
C ALA A 57 10.76 -5.13 -1.58
N LYS A 58 10.54 -5.77 -0.42
CA LYS A 58 11.60 -6.21 0.49
C LYS A 58 12.59 -7.15 -0.21
N LYS A 59 12.08 -8.13 -0.97
CA LYS A 59 12.92 -9.03 -1.80
C LYS A 59 13.68 -8.31 -2.92
N ARG A 60 13.20 -7.14 -3.36
CA ARG A 60 13.87 -6.25 -4.31
C ARG A 60 14.79 -5.22 -3.61
N GLY A 61 15.12 -5.41 -2.33
CA GLY A 61 16.11 -4.59 -1.63
C GLY A 61 15.60 -3.27 -1.03
N TYR A 62 14.29 -3.02 -1.07
CA TYR A 62 13.72 -1.85 -0.41
C TYR A 62 13.69 -2.03 1.11
N LYS A 63 13.90 -0.93 1.84
CA LYS A 63 13.51 -0.84 3.26
C LYS A 63 12.03 -0.48 3.32
N VAL A 64 11.21 -1.48 3.61
CA VAL A 64 9.75 -1.39 3.48
C VAL A 64 9.05 -0.94 4.77
N PHE A 65 8.03 -0.13 4.58
CA PHE A 65 7.08 0.33 5.59
C PHE A 65 5.68 0.25 5.00
N GLY A 66 4.66 0.11 5.84
CA GLY A 66 3.28 0.09 5.37
C GLY A 66 2.29 0.56 6.41
N ILE A 67 1.13 1.03 5.94
CA ILE A 67 -0.04 1.25 6.79
C ILE A 67 -1.27 0.61 6.18
N ASP A 68 -2.17 0.13 7.03
CA ASP A 68 -3.51 -0.30 6.65
C ASP A 68 -4.46 -0.06 7.83
N ILE A 69 -5.71 0.31 7.58
CA ILE A 69 -6.69 0.55 8.66
C ILE A 69 -7.13 -0.75 9.34
N ASN A 70 -6.98 -1.89 8.66
CA ASN A 70 -7.39 -3.18 9.18
C ASN A 70 -6.27 -3.83 10.01
N ARG A 71 -6.51 -3.97 11.32
CA ARG A 71 -5.55 -4.56 12.25
C ARG A 71 -5.22 -6.02 11.93
N ASP A 72 -6.18 -6.79 11.44
CA ASP A 72 -6.01 -8.21 11.14
C ASP A 72 -5.13 -8.42 9.91
N THR A 73 -5.29 -7.60 8.87
CA THR A 73 -4.43 -7.65 7.68
C THR A 73 -2.99 -7.30 8.02
N VAL A 74 -2.77 -6.28 8.86
CA VAL A 74 -1.45 -5.90 9.38
C VAL A 74 -0.82 -7.03 10.21
N ALA A 75 -1.59 -7.68 11.09
CA ALA A 75 -1.10 -8.80 11.88
C ALA A 75 -0.65 -9.98 10.98
N VAL A 76 -1.44 -10.28 9.94
CA VAL A 76 -1.07 -11.30 8.94
C VAL A 76 0.18 -10.90 8.16
N ALA A 77 0.29 -9.65 7.71
CA ALA A 77 1.44 -9.14 6.97
C ALA A 77 2.74 -9.27 7.78
N LYS A 78 2.69 -8.93 9.08
CA LYS A 78 3.80 -9.12 10.03
C LYS A 78 4.17 -10.59 10.17
N LYS A 79 3.21 -11.42 10.57
CA LYS A 79 3.43 -12.85 10.86
C LYS A 79 3.96 -13.63 9.65
N ARG A 80 3.42 -13.34 8.46
CA ARG A 80 3.74 -14.11 7.25
C ARG A 80 5.02 -13.67 6.57
N TYR A 81 5.31 -12.36 6.56
CA TYR A 81 6.40 -11.79 5.75
C TYR A 81 7.51 -11.12 6.58
N GLY A 82 7.39 -11.11 7.91
CA GLY A 82 8.33 -10.42 8.81
C GLY A 82 8.40 -8.93 8.50
N LEU A 83 7.24 -8.30 8.27
CA LEU A 83 7.10 -6.89 7.91
C LEU A 83 6.93 -6.02 9.16
N GLU A 84 7.98 -5.93 9.99
CA GLU A 84 7.95 -5.18 11.26
C GLU A 84 7.60 -3.69 11.11
N GLY A 85 7.88 -3.10 9.94
CA GLY A 85 7.58 -1.70 9.62
C GLY A 85 6.15 -1.43 9.15
N VAL A 86 5.19 -2.34 9.40
CA VAL A 86 3.77 -2.16 9.04
C VAL A 86 2.95 -1.78 10.28
N TYR A 87 2.01 -0.85 10.13
CA TYR A 87 1.23 -0.30 11.23
C TYR A 87 -0.25 -0.27 10.90
N ALA A 88 -1.09 -0.50 11.92
CA ALA A 88 -2.53 -0.44 11.78
C ALA A 88 -3.05 0.94 12.18
N ILE A 89 -2.97 1.89 11.24
CA ILE A 89 -3.31 3.31 11.42
C ILE A 89 -4.00 3.84 10.16
N ASP A 90 -4.71 4.96 10.29
CA ASP A 90 -5.40 5.62 9.18
C ASP A 90 -4.57 6.71 8.47
N GLU A 91 -5.17 7.36 7.47
CA GLU A 91 -4.54 8.41 6.67
C GLU A 91 -4.37 9.75 7.42
N LYS A 92 -5.06 9.93 8.55
CA LYS A 92 -5.00 11.12 9.41
C LYS A 92 -3.79 10.99 10.34
N GLU A 93 -3.53 9.80 10.86
CA GLU A 93 -2.37 9.47 11.69
C GLU A 93 -1.05 9.38 10.90
N LEU A 94 -1.12 9.19 9.57
CA LEU A 94 0.02 9.01 8.68
C LEU A 94 1.16 10.02 8.89
N TYR A 95 0.85 11.31 8.94
CA TYR A 95 1.88 12.34 9.01
C TYR A 95 2.63 12.29 10.34
N ASP A 96 1.92 12.26 11.46
CA ASP A 96 2.52 12.29 12.79
C ASP A 96 3.34 11.02 13.06
N HIS A 97 2.87 9.87 12.59
CA HIS A 97 3.57 8.61 12.72
C HIS A 97 4.92 8.59 11.97
N PHE A 98 5.01 9.31 10.86
CA PHE A 98 6.16 9.29 9.96
C PHE A 98 6.89 10.62 9.82
N ILE A 99 6.60 11.63 10.64
CA ILE A 99 7.15 12.99 10.51
C ILE A 99 8.68 13.02 10.50
N PHE A 100 9.33 12.17 11.30
CA PHE A 100 10.80 12.05 11.37
C PHE A 100 11.41 11.09 10.35
N LYS A 101 10.59 10.53 9.44
CA LYS A 101 11.03 9.65 8.37
C LYS A 101 10.78 10.32 7.02
N LYS A 102 11.73 10.13 6.10
CA LYS A 102 11.58 10.57 4.71
C LYS A 102 11.70 9.36 3.80
N PHE A 103 10.73 9.21 2.91
CA PHE A 103 10.64 8.10 1.97
C PHE A 103 11.15 8.47 0.59
N ASP A 104 11.83 7.51 -0.05
CA ASP A 104 12.28 7.64 -1.42
C ASP A 104 11.12 7.37 -2.40
N VAL A 105 10.21 6.47 -1.99
CA VAL A 105 9.01 6.11 -2.75
C VAL A 105 7.84 5.98 -1.79
N ILE A 106 6.70 6.56 -2.14
CA ILE A 106 5.42 6.33 -1.46
C ILE A 106 4.43 5.79 -2.48
N THR A 107 3.83 4.64 -2.16
CA THR A 107 2.80 3.98 -2.98
C THR A 107 1.45 4.02 -2.30
N PHE A 108 0.38 4.14 -3.08
CA PHE A 108 -0.99 3.91 -2.64
C PHE A 108 -1.86 3.52 -3.83
N PHE A 109 -2.32 2.28 -3.84
CA PHE A 109 -3.09 1.72 -4.95
C PHE A 109 -4.54 1.52 -4.52
N GLU A 110 -5.49 2.11 -5.25
CA GLU A 110 -6.93 2.03 -4.93
C GLU A 110 -7.24 2.50 -3.50
N VAL A 111 -6.64 3.63 -3.11
CA VAL A 111 -6.84 4.26 -1.78
C VAL A 111 -7.50 5.63 -1.91
N LEU A 112 -7.06 6.44 -2.88
CA LEU A 112 -7.37 7.86 -2.95
C LEU A 112 -8.88 8.11 -3.11
N GLU A 113 -9.59 7.22 -3.80
CA GLU A 113 -11.04 7.25 -4.04
C GLU A 113 -11.88 6.91 -2.81
N HIS A 114 -11.26 6.38 -1.76
CA HIS A 114 -11.92 6.06 -0.50
C HIS A 114 -11.76 7.17 0.55
N LEU A 115 -10.98 8.21 0.28
CA LEU A 115 -10.68 9.28 1.23
C LEU A 115 -11.71 10.41 1.17
N ASP A 116 -12.04 10.97 2.33
CA ASP A 116 -12.92 12.14 2.43
C ASP A 116 -12.30 13.40 1.82
N ASP A 117 -10.99 13.60 2.03
CA ASP A 117 -10.21 14.73 1.50
C ASP A 117 -8.90 14.25 0.85
N PRO A 118 -8.94 13.83 -0.42
CA PRO A 118 -7.76 13.34 -1.13
C PRO A 118 -6.71 14.44 -1.33
N THR A 119 -7.11 15.72 -1.39
CA THR A 119 -6.17 16.84 -1.58
C THR A 119 -5.30 17.02 -0.33
N GLN A 120 -5.91 17.07 0.85
CA GLN A 120 -5.17 17.17 2.11
C GLN A 120 -4.32 15.94 2.38
N PHE A 121 -4.79 14.76 1.99
CA PHE A 121 -4.00 13.54 2.04
C PHE A 121 -2.70 13.66 1.22
N ILE A 122 -2.78 14.12 -0.04
CA ILE A 122 -1.60 14.32 -0.88
C ILE A 122 -0.64 15.35 -0.27
N VAL A 123 -1.15 16.42 0.35
CA VAL A 123 -0.32 17.38 1.08
C VAL A 123 0.44 16.71 2.22
N ARG A 124 -0.21 15.87 3.04
CA ARG A 124 0.44 15.10 4.12
C ARG A 124 1.50 14.14 3.58
N VAL A 125 1.18 13.39 2.52
CA VAL A 125 2.12 12.46 1.85
C VAL A 125 3.38 13.20 1.38
N LYS A 126 3.23 14.36 0.73
CA LYS A 126 4.37 15.17 0.25
C LYS A 126 5.29 15.61 1.39
N LYS A 127 4.75 15.87 2.59
CA LYS A 127 5.58 16.27 3.74
C LYS A 127 6.49 15.15 4.27
N ILE A 128 6.17 13.88 4.04
CA ILE A 128 7.01 12.73 4.44
C ILE A 128 7.81 12.14 3.26
N LEU A 129 7.69 12.72 2.07
CA LEU A 129 8.49 12.36 0.90
C LEU A 129 9.85 13.07 0.96
N LYS A 130 10.92 12.42 0.48
CA LYS A 130 12.21 13.07 0.22
C LYS A 130 12.09 14.03 -0.97
N CYS A 131 12.94 15.06 -1.00
CA CYS A 131 13.17 15.82 -2.22
C CYS A 131 13.64 14.87 -3.34
N GLY A 132 13.02 14.95 -4.52
CA GLY A 132 13.27 14.03 -5.63
C GLY A 132 12.72 12.61 -5.45
N GLY A 133 11.92 12.35 -4.40
CA GLY A 133 11.22 11.09 -4.21
C GLY A 133 10.02 10.95 -5.15
N TYR A 134 9.50 9.72 -5.24
CA TYR A 134 8.39 9.39 -6.12
C TYR A 134 7.11 9.09 -5.34
N ILE A 135 5.98 9.56 -5.87
CA ILE A 135 4.65 9.09 -5.49
C ILE A 135 4.16 8.22 -6.64
N VAL A 136 3.72 7.00 -6.33
CA VAL A 136 3.10 6.09 -7.31
C VAL A 136 1.73 5.68 -6.80
N LEU A 137 0.71 5.82 -7.64
CA LEU A 137 -0.66 5.55 -7.24
C LEU A 137 -1.46 4.94 -8.39
N SER A 138 -2.56 4.29 -8.04
CA SER A 138 -3.64 3.94 -8.96
C SER A 138 -4.97 4.38 -8.37
N VAL A 139 -5.89 4.74 -9.25
CA VAL A 139 -7.30 5.01 -8.93
C VAL A 139 -8.15 4.38 -10.02
N PRO A 140 -9.36 3.89 -9.69
CA PRO A 140 -10.27 3.37 -10.68
C PRO A 140 -10.75 4.52 -11.57
N ASN A 141 -10.75 4.29 -12.88
CA ASN A 141 -11.43 5.21 -13.78
C ASN A 141 -12.95 5.02 -13.61
N ARG A 142 -13.64 6.05 -13.14
CA ARG A 142 -15.10 6.02 -12.92
C ARG A 142 -15.86 5.97 -14.24
N ASP A 143 -15.32 6.57 -15.29
CA ASP A 143 -16.05 6.82 -16.52
C ASP A 143 -15.90 5.67 -17.51
N ARG A 144 -16.97 5.45 -18.29
CA ARG A 144 -16.90 4.57 -19.46
C ARG A 144 -16.22 5.33 -20.58
N VAL A 145 -15.10 4.82 -21.07
CA VAL A 145 -14.49 5.31 -22.30
C VAL A 145 -15.26 4.71 -23.47
N LYS A 146 -15.86 5.55 -24.32
CA LYS A 146 -16.42 5.09 -25.60
C LYS A 146 -15.27 4.87 -26.57
N GLU A 147 -15.28 3.72 -27.26
CA GLU A 147 -14.49 3.56 -28.48
C GLU A 147 -14.98 4.62 -29.49
N THR A 148 -14.05 5.46 -29.95
CA THR A 148 -14.22 6.32 -31.13
C THR A 148 -13.51 5.70 -32.30
#